data_AF-A0A3M1IMQ0-F1
#
_entry.id   AF-A0A3M1IMQ0-F1
#
_cell.length_a   1.000
_cell.length_b   1.000
_cell.length_c   1.000
_cell.angle_alpha   90.00
_cell.angle_beta   90.00
_cell.angle_gamma   90.00
#
_symmetry.space_group_name_H-M   'P 1'
#
loop_
_entity.id
_entity.type
_entity.pdbx_description
1 polymer ?
#
loop_
_entity_poly.entity_id
_entity_poly.type
_entity_poly.pdbx_seq_one_letter_code
_entity_poly.pdbx_strand_id
1 'polypeptide(L)'
;MKTNASLTGLGRHLVLAGLIGAGLQFAQAAETAYQADKISPPTHVEGGTEFGDEVTLAGGFAQVPLEQFDFSYYVSARFLPSASKTITVTFYAMDGPEVAPGRPSPGTVLFQSTPVPLVRSASGNVDVSVDLVAANGGSPVWVPSNFGWVITLNGLGPTDLIGLWSANAVVGDSLNDYWVKTGGSWGLATVAGGAVPGTFAATVLAVPEPTVSQLGFLGLLFLFGSRWLKRR
;
A
#
# COMPACT_ATOMS: atom_id res chain seq x y z
N MET A 1 -71.20 27.34 -8.29
CA MET A 1 -70.05 26.73 -7.59
C MET A 1 -69.65 25.48 -8.37
N LYS A 2 -68.36 25.37 -8.71
CA LYS A 2 -67.71 24.49 -9.70
C LYS A 2 -67.74 24.98 -11.16
N THR A 3 -66.52 25.09 -11.67
CA THR A 3 -65.99 25.91 -12.77
C THR A 3 -65.69 25.04 -13.98
N ASN A 4 -65.92 25.60 -15.18
CA ASN A 4 -65.45 25.08 -16.46
C ASN A 4 -63.98 25.47 -16.70
N ALA A 5 -63.25 24.64 -17.45
CA ALA A 5 -62.56 24.99 -18.70
C ALA A 5 -61.24 24.21 -18.91
N SER A 6 -61.08 23.71 -20.15
CA SER A 6 -59.88 23.07 -20.69
C SER A 6 -58.88 24.09 -21.24
N LEU A 7 -57.64 23.63 -21.48
CA LEU A 7 -56.77 23.83 -22.67
C LEU A 7 -55.27 23.91 -22.28
N THR A 8 -54.55 22.87 -22.72
CA THR A 8 -53.25 22.89 -23.41
C THR A 8 -52.45 24.20 -23.51
N GLY A 9 -51.15 24.12 -23.17
CA GLY A 9 -50.08 24.77 -23.93
C GLY A 9 -49.22 25.81 -23.19
N LEU A 10 -47.92 25.81 -23.52
CA LEU A 10 -46.82 26.71 -23.09
C LEU A 10 -46.32 26.46 -21.65
N GLY A 11 -45.09 25.99 -21.44
CA GLY A 11 -43.85 26.50 -22.02
C GLY A 11 -43.16 27.38 -20.98
N ARG A 12 -42.27 26.79 -20.18
CA ARG A 12 -41.26 27.57 -19.46
C ARG A 12 -40.01 26.74 -19.23
N HIS A 13 -39.05 27.03 -20.10
CA HIS A 13 -37.66 26.59 -20.07
C HIS A 13 -37.04 26.88 -18.70
N LEU A 14 -36.48 25.87 -18.05
CA LEU A 14 -35.28 26.05 -17.24
C LEU A 14 -34.12 25.50 -18.06
N VAL A 15 -33.52 26.38 -18.87
CA VAL A 15 -32.19 26.16 -19.45
C VAL A 15 -31.22 26.67 -18.40
N LEU A 16 -30.48 25.75 -17.78
CA LEU A 16 -29.18 26.09 -17.21
C LEU A 16 -28.18 25.06 -17.76
N ALA A 17 -27.76 25.28 -19.00
CA ALA A 17 -26.59 24.64 -19.57
C ALA A 17 -25.35 25.35 -19.00
N GLY A 18 -24.95 24.95 -17.79
CA GLY A 18 -23.64 25.28 -17.25
C GLY A 18 -22.62 24.27 -17.77
N LEU A 19 -22.15 24.46 -19.00
CA LEU A 19 -21.01 23.71 -19.54
C LEU A 19 -19.74 24.36 -18.97
N ILE A 20 -19.47 24.10 -17.69
CA ILE A 20 -18.18 24.40 -17.08
C ILE A 20 -17.27 23.24 -17.46
N GLY A 21 -16.20 23.53 -18.19
CA GLY A 21 -15.09 22.62 -18.39
C GLY A 21 -14.47 22.27 -17.05
N ALA A 22 -14.97 21.22 -16.41
CA ALA A 22 -14.28 20.51 -15.36
C ALA A 22 -13.59 19.32 -16.04
N GLY A 23 -12.26 19.28 -16.00
CA GLY A 23 -11.56 18.02 -16.14
C GLY A 23 -12.12 17.09 -15.08
N LEU A 24 -12.95 16.13 -15.49
CA LEU A 24 -13.45 15.08 -14.61
C LEU A 24 -12.25 14.19 -14.27
N GLN A 25 -11.55 14.56 -13.20
CA GLN A 25 -10.63 13.65 -12.52
C GLN A 25 -11.51 12.64 -11.78
N PHE A 26 -11.57 11.42 -12.31
CA PHE A 26 -12.14 10.32 -11.55
C PHE A 26 -11.13 9.95 -10.48
N ALA A 27 -11.42 10.31 -9.23
CA ALA A 27 -10.72 9.75 -8.10
C ALA A 27 -11.00 8.24 -8.09
N GLN A 28 -10.02 7.44 -8.51
CA GLN A 28 -10.02 6.01 -8.24
C GLN A 28 -9.88 5.86 -6.71
N ALA A 29 -10.70 5.04 -6.08
CA ALA A 29 -10.52 4.74 -4.66
C ALA A 29 -9.36 3.76 -4.52
N ALA A 30 -8.54 3.90 -3.49
CA ALA A 30 -7.54 2.90 -3.18
C ALA A 30 -8.19 1.55 -2.83
N GLU A 31 -7.53 0.49 -3.28
CA GLU A 31 -7.88 -0.90 -3.05
C GLU A 31 -6.73 -1.60 -2.34
N THR A 32 -7.05 -2.62 -1.55
CA THR A 32 -6.04 -3.49 -0.94
C THR A 32 -5.33 -4.28 -2.02
N ALA A 33 -4.09 -3.91 -2.32
CA ALA A 33 -3.24 -4.58 -3.31
C ALA A 33 -2.40 -5.71 -2.68
N TYR A 34 -2.16 -5.64 -1.38
CA TYR A 34 -1.53 -6.71 -0.61
C TYR A 34 -2.05 -6.69 0.82
N GLN A 35 -2.23 -7.86 1.40
CA GLN A 35 -2.56 -8.00 2.81
C GLN A 35 -2.02 -9.34 3.32
N ALA A 36 -1.31 -9.29 4.44
CA ALA A 36 -0.89 -10.47 5.18
C ALA A 36 -1.36 -10.38 6.63
N ASP A 37 -2.18 -11.35 7.03
CA ASP A 37 -2.77 -11.39 8.36
C ASP A 37 -1.91 -12.22 9.32
N LYS A 38 -1.72 -11.70 10.54
CA LYS A 38 -0.93 -12.34 11.60
C LYS A 38 -1.39 -13.77 11.82
N ILE A 39 -0.43 -14.69 11.94
CA ILE A 39 -0.74 -16.09 12.23
C ILE A 39 -1.21 -16.29 13.67
N SER A 40 -1.93 -17.39 13.91
CA SER A 40 -2.36 -17.82 15.23
C SER A 40 -1.72 -19.18 15.58
N PRO A 41 -0.99 -19.31 16.71
CA PRO A 41 -0.69 -18.25 17.68
C PRO A 41 0.28 -17.20 17.12
N PRO A 42 0.20 -15.94 17.60
CA PRO A 42 1.09 -14.88 17.12
C PRO A 42 2.56 -15.24 17.31
N THR A 43 3.32 -15.16 16.22
CA THR A 43 4.78 -15.39 16.21
C THR A 43 5.47 -14.16 15.65
N HIS A 44 6.57 -13.73 16.25
CA HIS A 44 7.38 -12.63 15.75
C HIS A 44 8.79 -13.09 15.40
N VAL A 45 9.43 -12.34 14.51
CA VAL A 45 10.75 -12.64 13.97
C VAL A 45 11.65 -11.45 14.20
N GLU A 46 12.76 -11.70 14.90
CA GLU A 46 13.85 -10.75 15.06
C GLU A 46 14.82 -10.96 13.89
N GLY A 47 14.65 -10.20 12.82
CA GLY A 47 15.48 -10.34 11.62
C GLY A 47 16.80 -9.57 11.67
N GLY A 48 17.15 -8.93 12.80
CA GLY A 48 18.31 -8.04 12.90
C GLY A 48 17.93 -6.57 12.81
N THR A 49 18.86 -5.71 12.38
CA THR A 49 18.65 -4.25 12.33
C THR A 49 18.00 -3.78 11.02
N GLU A 50 18.19 -4.53 9.93
CA GLU A 50 17.63 -4.26 8.61
C GLU A 50 17.05 -5.56 8.04
N PHE A 51 15.72 -5.67 8.02
CA PHE A 51 15.03 -6.86 7.49
C PHE A 51 13.61 -6.54 7.05
N GLY A 52 13.04 -7.40 6.22
CA GLY A 52 11.69 -7.25 5.72
C GLY A 52 11.38 -8.30 4.67
N ASP A 53 10.43 -8.02 3.79
CA ASP A 53 9.83 -9.03 2.92
C ASP A 53 9.75 -8.56 1.46
N GLU A 54 9.70 -9.52 0.55
CA GLU A 54 9.41 -9.31 -0.86
C GLU A 54 7.96 -9.70 -1.13
N VAL A 55 7.20 -8.77 -1.68
CA VAL A 55 5.77 -8.94 -1.90
C VAL A 55 5.42 -8.75 -3.36
N THR A 56 4.43 -9.52 -3.81
CA THR A 56 3.81 -9.36 -5.11
C THR A 56 2.38 -8.88 -4.93
N LEU A 57 2.08 -7.71 -5.49
CA LEU A 57 0.77 -7.08 -5.44
C LEU A 57 -0.24 -7.81 -6.32
N ALA A 58 -1.49 -7.89 -5.83
CA ALA A 58 -2.63 -8.30 -6.62
C ALA A 58 -2.99 -7.26 -7.70
N GLY A 59 -3.81 -7.65 -8.69
CA GLY A 59 -4.32 -6.77 -9.73
C GLY A 59 -3.54 -6.77 -11.06
N GLY A 60 -2.33 -7.32 -11.09
CA GLY A 60 -1.60 -7.60 -12.33
C GLY A 60 -1.05 -6.37 -13.08
N PHE A 61 -0.92 -5.23 -12.40
CA PHE A 61 -0.33 -4.02 -12.97
C PHE A 61 1.20 -4.11 -13.04
N ALA A 62 1.84 -3.52 -14.05
CA ALA A 62 3.30 -3.52 -14.13
C ALA A 62 3.93 -2.56 -13.11
N GLN A 63 3.27 -1.41 -12.87
CA GLN A 63 3.57 -0.45 -11.82
C GLN A 63 2.26 0.11 -11.29
N VAL A 64 2.22 0.46 -10.01
CA VAL A 64 1.03 1.01 -9.36
C VAL A 64 1.43 2.07 -8.32
N PRO A 65 0.70 3.19 -8.22
CA PRO A 65 0.91 4.15 -7.15
C PRO A 65 0.28 3.64 -5.84
N LEU A 66 1.06 3.70 -4.77
CA LEU A 66 0.62 3.32 -3.43
C LEU A 66 0.14 4.55 -2.64
N GLU A 67 -0.92 4.37 -1.87
CA GLU A 67 -1.45 5.39 -0.96
C GLU A 67 -1.03 5.16 0.49
N GLN A 68 -1.09 3.91 0.95
CA GLN A 68 -0.86 3.58 2.36
C GLN A 68 -0.07 2.28 2.49
N PHE A 69 0.81 2.26 3.48
CA PHE A 69 1.50 1.07 3.94
C PHE A 69 1.34 0.92 5.44
N ASP A 70 0.73 -0.19 5.84
CA ASP A 70 0.58 -0.55 7.24
C ASP A 70 1.42 -1.77 7.55
N PHE A 71 2.03 -1.80 8.73
CA PHE A 71 2.75 -2.98 9.21
C PHE A 71 2.67 -3.07 10.73
N SER A 72 2.94 -4.26 11.25
CA SER A 72 2.89 -4.51 12.69
C SER A 72 4.22 -5.02 13.22
N TYR A 73 4.67 -4.45 14.33
CA TYR A 73 5.86 -4.91 15.03
C TYR A 73 5.54 -5.33 16.48
N TYR A 74 6.41 -6.18 17.02
CA TYR A 74 6.46 -6.58 18.41
C TYR A 74 7.59 -5.83 19.11
N VAL A 75 7.36 -5.42 20.35
CA VAL A 75 8.39 -4.99 21.30
C VAL A 75 8.25 -5.73 22.61
N SER A 76 9.37 -6.12 23.21
CA SER A 76 9.34 -6.79 24.50
C SER A 76 8.82 -5.90 25.63
N ALA A 77 8.36 -6.55 26.71
CA ALA A 77 7.89 -5.84 27.90
C ALA A 77 8.96 -4.95 28.56
N ARG A 78 10.25 -5.19 28.31
CA ARG A 78 11.38 -4.42 28.83
C ARG A 78 11.84 -3.30 27.91
N PHE A 79 11.24 -3.16 26.72
CA PHE A 79 11.58 -2.10 25.80
C PHE A 79 11.30 -0.73 26.42
N LEU A 80 12.30 0.16 26.38
CA LEU A 80 12.19 1.53 26.88
C LEU A 80 12.27 2.49 25.68
N PRO A 81 11.14 3.11 25.27
CA PRO A 81 11.13 4.12 24.20
C PRO A 81 12.08 5.29 24.49
N SER A 82 12.69 5.85 23.44
CA SER A 82 13.47 7.08 23.51
C SER A 82 13.45 7.80 22.15
N ALA A 83 13.81 9.09 22.14
CA ALA A 83 13.85 9.88 20.89
C ALA A 83 14.86 9.35 19.85
N SER A 84 15.86 8.59 20.29
CA SER A 84 16.86 7.97 19.40
C SER A 84 16.42 6.63 18.82
N LYS A 85 15.35 6.02 19.35
CA LYS A 85 14.85 4.72 18.92
C LYS A 85 13.77 4.89 17.88
N THR A 86 14.13 4.60 16.64
CA THR A 86 13.23 4.81 15.50
C THR A 86 13.22 3.60 14.58
N ILE A 87 12.16 3.53 13.78
CA ILE A 87 12.01 2.60 12.68
C ILE A 87 11.85 3.41 11.39
N THR A 88 12.58 3.02 10.36
CA THR A 88 12.45 3.59 9.00
C THR A 88 11.97 2.48 8.08
N VAL A 89 10.95 2.77 7.27
CA VAL A 89 10.48 1.85 6.23
C VAL A 89 11.08 2.26 4.91
N THR A 90 11.67 1.32 4.19
CA THR A 90 12.25 1.55 2.86
C THR A 90 11.68 0.55 1.87
N PHE A 91 11.22 1.03 0.72
CA PHE A 91 10.82 0.19 -0.39
C PHE A 91 11.96 0.10 -1.41
N TYR A 92 12.13 -1.09 -1.97
CA TYR A 92 13.18 -1.41 -2.91
C TYR A 92 12.61 -2.09 -4.15
N ALA A 93 13.19 -1.80 -5.30
CA ALA A 93 13.09 -2.70 -6.43
C ALA A 93 13.92 -3.96 -6.14
N MET A 94 13.43 -5.11 -6.61
CA MET A 94 14.12 -6.39 -6.54
C MET A 94 15.07 -6.53 -7.73
N ASP A 95 16.04 -5.62 -7.84
CA ASP A 95 16.99 -5.49 -8.95
C ASP A 95 18.46 -5.53 -8.49
N GLY A 96 18.70 -5.89 -7.23
CA GLY A 96 20.03 -6.06 -6.67
C GLY A 96 20.71 -7.36 -7.13
N PRO A 97 21.96 -7.57 -6.69
CA PRO A 97 22.69 -8.81 -6.97
C PRO A 97 21.88 -10.05 -6.57
N GLU A 98 21.91 -11.04 -7.44
CA GLU A 98 21.20 -12.29 -7.24
C GLU A 98 21.87 -13.13 -6.14
N VAL A 99 21.11 -13.52 -5.12
CA VAL A 99 21.61 -14.35 -4.01
C VAL A 99 21.33 -15.84 -4.20
N ALA A 100 20.36 -16.17 -5.06
CA ALA A 100 19.99 -17.51 -5.50
C ALA A 100 19.26 -17.43 -6.85
N PRO A 101 19.19 -18.51 -7.65
CA PRO A 101 18.51 -18.51 -8.95
C PRO A 101 17.09 -17.93 -8.90
N GLY A 102 16.83 -16.87 -9.66
CA GLY A 102 15.58 -16.12 -9.70
C GLY A 102 15.31 -15.23 -8.49
N ARG A 103 16.30 -15.00 -7.61
CA ARG A 103 16.16 -14.24 -6.36
C ARG A 103 17.09 -13.03 -6.34
N PRO A 104 16.78 -11.97 -7.13
CA PRO A 104 17.49 -10.70 -7.03
C PRO A 104 17.24 -10.06 -5.66
N SER A 105 18.28 -9.54 -5.01
CA SER A 105 18.14 -8.89 -3.71
C SER A 105 17.47 -7.51 -3.82
N PRO A 106 17.04 -6.90 -2.71
CA PRO A 106 16.71 -5.48 -2.68
C PRO A 106 17.89 -4.64 -3.21
N GLY A 107 17.61 -3.72 -4.14
CA GLY A 107 18.62 -2.91 -4.81
C GLY A 107 18.29 -1.42 -4.81
N THR A 108 17.59 -0.96 -5.84
CA THR A 108 17.20 0.45 -6.02
C THR A 108 16.15 0.87 -4.99
N VAL A 109 16.40 1.96 -4.26
CA VAL A 109 15.41 2.54 -3.34
C VAL A 109 14.29 3.23 -4.13
N LEU A 110 13.05 2.84 -3.87
CA LEU A 110 11.84 3.41 -4.48
C LEU A 110 11.19 4.46 -3.56
N PHE A 111 11.27 4.24 -2.26
CA PHE A 111 10.73 5.12 -1.24
C PHE A 111 11.44 4.87 0.09
N GLN A 112 11.58 5.93 0.89
CA GLN A 112 12.05 5.81 2.26
C GLN A 112 11.22 6.75 3.14
N SER A 113 10.65 6.21 4.21
CA SER A 113 9.88 7.00 5.16
C SER A 113 10.79 7.94 5.97
N THR A 114 10.20 8.99 6.54
CA THR A 114 10.82 9.65 7.68
C THR A 114 10.91 8.65 8.86
N PRO A 115 11.91 8.78 9.75
CA PRO A 115 12.01 7.90 10.91
C PRO A 115 10.78 8.03 11.81
N VAL A 116 10.12 6.91 12.08
CA VAL A 116 8.98 6.81 12.99
C VAL A 116 9.50 6.45 14.39
N PRO A 117 9.14 7.18 15.45
CA PRO A 117 9.54 6.82 16.82
C PRO A 117 8.99 5.44 17.21
N LEU A 118 9.85 4.60 17.78
CA LEU A 118 9.42 3.32 18.32
C LEU A 118 8.70 3.53 19.65
N VAL A 119 7.44 3.12 19.70
CA VAL A 119 6.60 3.17 20.91
C VAL A 119 6.42 1.77 21.50
N ARG A 120 5.97 1.72 22.76
CA ARG A 120 5.61 0.49 23.46
C ARG A 120 4.11 0.40 23.66
N SER A 121 3.55 -0.78 23.38
CA SER A 121 2.18 -1.14 23.73
C SER A 121 2.17 -2.14 24.90
N ALA A 122 1.09 -2.14 25.69
CA ALA A 122 0.92 -3.08 26.81
C ALA A 122 0.85 -4.54 26.34
N SER A 123 0.30 -4.79 25.14
CA SER A 123 0.26 -6.12 24.51
C SER A 123 1.58 -6.50 23.83
N GLY A 124 2.53 -5.58 23.74
CA GLY A 124 3.73 -5.72 22.92
C GLY A 124 3.49 -5.53 21.42
N ASN A 125 2.23 -5.56 20.95
CA ASN A 125 1.88 -5.31 19.55
C ASN A 125 1.72 -3.80 19.28
N VAL A 126 2.39 -3.32 18.25
CA VAL A 126 2.22 -1.97 17.72
C VAL A 126 1.95 -2.05 16.24
N ASP A 127 0.87 -1.40 15.81
CA ASP A 127 0.51 -1.26 14.41
C ASP A 127 0.90 0.16 13.96
N VAL A 128 1.56 0.26 12.80
CA VAL A 128 2.04 1.51 12.22
C VAL A 128 1.36 1.69 10.88
N SER A 129 0.89 2.90 10.63
CA SER A 129 0.35 3.31 9.34
C SER A 129 1.18 4.44 8.76
N VAL A 130 1.59 4.29 7.51
CA VAL A 130 2.35 5.28 6.76
C VAL A 130 1.50 5.74 5.58
N ASP A 131 1.03 6.98 5.64
CA ASP A 131 0.50 7.69 4.47
C ASP A 131 1.68 7.97 3.52
N LEU A 132 1.73 7.25 2.41
CA LEU A 132 2.87 7.26 1.50
C LEU A 132 2.94 8.56 0.70
N VAL A 133 1.78 9.14 0.37
CA VAL A 133 1.73 10.41 -0.37
C VAL A 133 2.23 11.54 0.52
N ALA A 134 1.73 11.62 1.76
CA ALA A 134 2.20 12.62 2.73
C ALA A 134 3.68 12.42 3.06
N ALA A 135 4.11 11.18 3.28
CA ALA A 135 5.51 10.85 3.57
C ALA A 135 6.46 11.17 2.39
N ASN A 136 5.96 11.14 1.16
CA ASN A 136 6.69 11.45 -0.07
C ASN A 136 6.45 12.89 -0.56
N GLY A 137 6.21 13.83 0.36
CA GLY A 137 6.11 15.26 0.03
C GLY A 137 4.92 15.63 -0.85
N GLY A 138 3.82 14.86 -0.78
CA GLY A 138 2.62 15.03 -1.59
C GLY A 138 2.67 14.34 -2.96
N SER A 139 3.72 13.57 -3.25
CA SER A 139 3.85 12.84 -4.51
C SER A 139 3.51 11.36 -4.34
N PRO A 140 2.82 10.72 -5.31
CA PRO A 140 2.56 9.28 -5.25
C PRO A 140 3.86 8.46 -5.20
N VAL A 141 3.85 7.38 -4.44
CA VAL A 141 4.95 6.40 -4.40
C VAL A 141 4.67 5.31 -5.43
N TRP A 142 5.48 5.23 -6.47
CA TRP A 142 5.33 4.23 -7.53
C TRP A 142 6.19 3.01 -7.24
N VAL A 143 5.58 1.83 -7.33
CA VAL A 143 6.28 0.55 -7.19
C VAL A 143 5.95 -0.39 -8.35
N PRO A 144 6.87 -1.29 -8.75
CA PRO A 144 6.53 -2.44 -9.57
C PRO A 144 5.58 -3.39 -8.82
N SER A 145 4.92 -4.31 -9.53
CA SER A 145 4.06 -5.33 -8.90
C SER A 145 4.80 -6.20 -7.89
N ASN A 146 6.09 -6.46 -8.11
CA ASN A 146 6.95 -7.16 -7.17
C ASN A 146 7.99 -6.18 -6.63
N PHE A 147 7.99 -5.96 -5.32
CA PHE A 147 8.93 -5.06 -4.65
C PHE A 147 9.24 -5.56 -3.23
N GLY A 148 10.36 -5.09 -2.69
CA GLY A 148 10.76 -5.38 -1.32
C GLY A 148 10.41 -4.24 -0.39
N TRP A 149 9.93 -4.53 0.81
CA TRP A 149 9.84 -3.56 1.89
C TRP A 149 10.71 -4.01 3.06
N VAL A 150 11.42 -3.06 3.65
CA VAL A 150 12.41 -3.31 4.70
C VAL A 150 12.18 -2.33 5.82
N ILE A 151 12.28 -2.82 7.05
CA ILE A 151 12.41 -1.96 8.23
C ILE A 151 13.88 -1.83 8.62
N THR A 152 14.28 -0.62 8.99
CA THR A 152 15.57 -0.32 9.60
C THR A 152 15.34 0.19 11.01
N LEU A 153 15.87 -0.53 11.99
CA LEU A 153 15.78 -0.17 13.41
C LEU A 153 17.00 0.64 13.82
N ASN A 154 16.79 1.76 14.53
CA ASN A 154 17.86 2.65 14.94
C ASN A 154 17.89 2.85 16.45
N GLY A 155 19.08 3.15 17.00
CA GLY A 155 19.25 3.52 18.40
C GLY A 155 18.94 2.41 19.41
N LEU A 156 18.92 1.15 18.97
CA LEU A 156 18.66 0.00 19.83
C LEU A 156 19.84 -0.31 20.75
N GLY A 157 19.53 -0.61 22.00
CA GLY A 157 20.46 -1.16 22.97
C GLY A 157 20.45 -2.69 23.00
N PRO A 158 21.39 -3.33 23.73
CA PRO A 158 21.54 -4.79 23.76
C PRO A 158 20.35 -5.57 24.32
N THR A 159 19.45 -4.90 25.04
CA THR A 159 18.26 -5.50 25.66
C THR A 159 16.97 -5.16 24.93
N ASP A 160 17.04 -4.36 23.86
CA ASP A 160 15.86 -4.03 23.07
C ASP A 160 15.55 -5.19 22.11
N LEU A 161 14.45 -5.88 22.40
CA LEU A 161 13.93 -6.95 21.57
C LEU A 161 12.74 -6.43 20.76
N ILE A 162 12.89 -6.44 19.44
CA ILE A 162 11.94 -5.94 18.46
C ILE A 162 11.88 -6.92 17.29
N GLY A 163 10.69 -7.22 16.81
CA GLY A 163 10.49 -8.10 15.66
C GLY A 163 9.27 -7.72 14.84
N LEU A 164 9.16 -8.28 13.63
CA LEU A 164 7.94 -8.21 12.84
C LEU A 164 7.07 -9.43 13.13
N TRP A 165 5.75 -9.28 13.05
CA TRP A 165 4.85 -10.42 13.22
C TRP A 165 4.82 -11.27 11.95
N SER A 166 5.02 -12.58 12.09
CA SER A 166 4.77 -13.55 11.02
C SER A 166 3.29 -13.57 10.65
N ALA A 167 3.04 -13.74 9.36
CA ALA A 167 1.71 -13.65 8.75
C ALA A 167 1.55 -14.64 7.60
N ASN A 168 0.31 -14.81 7.13
CA ASN A 168 0.03 -15.43 5.84
C ASN A 168 -0.54 -14.38 4.89
N ALA A 169 -0.03 -14.30 3.66
CA ALA A 169 -0.64 -13.48 2.63
C ALA A 169 -2.07 -13.96 2.33
N VAL A 170 -3.02 -13.04 2.37
CA VAL A 170 -4.44 -13.27 2.03
C VAL A 170 -4.86 -12.48 0.78
N VAL A 171 -4.10 -11.45 0.42
CA VAL A 171 -4.20 -10.71 -0.85
C VAL A 171 -2.78 -10.48 -1.37
N GLY A 172 -2.56 -10.73 -2.67
CA GLY A 172 -1.21 -10.79 -3.24
C GLY A 172 -0.46 -12.03 -2.78
N ASP A 173 0.86 -12.04 -3.00
CA ASP A 173 1.72 -13.16 -2.66
C ASP A 173 3.01 -12.68 -1.97
N SER A 174 3.55 -13.54 -1.10
CA SER A 174 4.89 -13.42 -0.50
C SER A 174 5.46 -14.83 -0.38
N LEU A 175 6.78 -14.95 -0.50
CA LEU A 175 7.46 -16.25 -0.39
C LEU A 175 7.65 -16.64 1.08
N ASN A 176 7.84 -17.93 1.35
CA ASN A 176 8.08 -18.42 2.71
C ASN A 176 9.54 -18.22 3.16
N ASP A 177 10.03 -16.99 2.99
CA ASP A 177 11.34 -16.51 3.42
C ASP A 177 11.25 -14.99 3.64
N TYR A 178 12.35 -14.40 4.08
CA TYR A 178 12.43 -12.95 4.27
C TYR A 178 13.85 -12.45 4.00
N TRP A 179 13.96 -11.18 3.69
CA TRP A 179 15.23 -10.50 3.46
C TRP A 179 15.81 -9.99 4.76
N VAL A 180 17.08 -10.30 4.99
CA VAL A 180 17.88 -9.77 6.10
C VAL A 180 19.20 -9.23 5.56
N LYS A 181 19.62 -8.07 6.06
CA LYS A 181 20.91 -7.50 5.75
C LYS A 181 21.90 -7.77 6.87
N THR A 182 22.96 -8.51 6.57
CA THR A 182 24.04 -8.82 7.52
C THR A 182 25.38 -8.41 6.93
N GLY A 183 26.16 -7.61 7.68
CA GLY A 183 27.47 -7.16 7.21
C GLY A 183 27.41 -6.36 5.91
N GLY A 184 26.31 -5.64 5.67
CA GLY A 184 26.07 -4.86 4.45
C GLY A 184 25.60 -5.66 3.24
N SER A 185 25.48 -6.98 3.35
CA SER A 185 25.01 -7.87 2.27
C SER A 185 23.62 -8.41 2.57
N TRP A 186 22.78 -8.50 1.52
CA TRP A 186 21.48 -9.13 1.62
C TRP A 186 21.60 -10.65 1.62
N GLY A 187 20.74 -11.30 2.39
CA GLY A 187 20.54 -12.74 2.39
C GLY A 187 19.08 -13.09 2.62
N LEU A 188 18.74 -14.32 2.23
CA LEU A 188 17.44 -14.92 2.53
C LEU A 188 17.52 -15.69 3.84
N ALA A 189 16.50 -15.52 4.67
CA ALA A 189 16.33 -16.26 5.91
C ALA A 189 14.93 -16.88 5.96
N THR A 190 14.81 -17.95 6.75
CA THR A 190 13.53 -18.65 6.97
C THR A 190 13.27 -18.76 8.45
N VAL A 191 12.00 -18.69 8.86
CA VAL A 191 11.61 -18.80 10.26
C VAL A 191 11.46 -20.28 10.62
N ALA A 192 12.15 -20.72 11.67
CA ALA A 192 12.12 -22.11 12.13
C ALA A 192 12.37 -23.15 11.00
N GLY A 193 13.29 -22.85 10.08
CA GLY A 193 13.60 -23.71 8.93
C GLY A 193 12.46 -23.82 7.91
N GLY A 194 11.57 -22.82 7.84
CA GLY A 194 10.42 -22.78 6.95
C GLY A 194 9.14 -23.35 7.54
N ALA A 195 9.16 -23.82 8.80
CA ALA A 195 7.98 -24.34 9.49
C ALA A 195 7.00 -23.23 9.91
N VAL A 196 7.46 -21.98 9.99
CA VAL A 196 6.65 -20.78 10.25
C VAL A 196 6.76 -19.89 9.01
N PRO A 197 5.65 -19.24 8.59
CA PRO A 197 5.69 -18.28 7.50
C PRO A 197 6.78 -17.22 7.66
N GLY A 198 7.61 -17.09 6.63
CA GLY A 198 8.58 -16.03 6.44
C GLY A 198 7.97 -14.67 6.07
N THR A 199 6.68 -14.67 5.71
CA THR A 199 5.92 -13.45 5.42
C THR A 199 5.62 -12.65 6.69
N PHE A 200 5.61 -11.32 6.57
CA PHE A 200 5.30 -10.42 7.69
C PHE A 200 3.96 -9.69 7.54
N ALA A 201 3.34 -9.38 8.68
CA ALA A 201 2.05 -8.70 8.75
C ALA A 201 2.15 -7.28 8.21
N ALA A 202 1.56 -7.06 7.04
CA ALA A 202 1.51 -5.78 6.38
C ALA A 202 0.29 -5.68 5.45
N THR A 203 -0.14 -4.45 5.20
CA THR A 203 -1.22 -4.11 4.27
C THR A 203 -0.74 -2.99 3.35
N VAL A 204 -1.01 -3.14 2.05
CA VAL A 204 -0.70 -2.13 1.03
C VAL A 204 -2.01 -1.69 0.38
N LEU A 205 -2.28 -0.39 0.42
CA LEU A 205 -3.35 0.22 -0.37
C LEU A 205 -2.75 0.87 -1.62
N ALA A 206 -3.27 0.49 -2.77
CA ALA A 206 -2.84 1.01 -4.06
C ALA A 206 -4.02 1.62 -4.80
N VAL A 207 -3.76 2.62 -5.64
CA VAL A 207 -4.77 3.23 -6.48
C VAL A 207 -4.69 2.57 -7.85
N PRO A 208 -5.73 1.81 -8.26
CA PRO A 208 -5.74 1.20 -9.58
C PRO A 208 -5.66 2.27 -10.67
N GLU A 209 -5.16 1.90 -11.86
CA GLU A 209 -5.34 2.73 -13.04
C GLU A 209 -6.78 2.57 -13.58
N PRO A 210 -7.43 3.65 -14.07
CA PRO A 210 -8.77 3.56 -14.60
C PRO A 210 -8.85 2.55 -15.74
N THR A 211 -9.68 1.52 -15.54
CA THR A 211 -9.80 0.43 -16.50
C THR A 211 -10.36 0.92 -17.84
N VAL A 212 -9.92 0.29 -18.94
CA VAL A 212 -10.39 0.57 -20.31
C VAL A 212 -11.92 0.51 -20.41
N SER A 213 -12.59 -0.30 -19.59
CA SER A 213 -14.05 -0.36 -19.51
C SER A 213 -14.69 0.92 -18.95
N GLN A 214 -14.09 1.53 -17.93
CA GLN A 214 -14.54 2.82 -17.38
C GLN A 214 -14.33 3.94 -18.41
N LEU A 215 -13.18 3.97 -19.09
CA LEU A 215 -12.90 4.90 -20.18
C LEU A 215 -13.82 4.67 -21.40
N GLY A 216 -14.13 3.41 -21.72
CA GLY A 216 -15.02 3.05 -22.82
C GLY A 216 -16.47 3.47 -22.57
N PHE A 217 -16.96 3.30 -21.34
CA PHE A 217 -18.27 3.82 -20.94
C PHE A 217 -18.33 5.35 -21.04
N LEU A 218 -17.26 6.05 -20.68
CA LEU A 218 -17.08 7.49 -20.86
C LEU A 218 -17.12 7.91 -22.34
N GLY A 219 -16.40 7.20 -23.20
CA GLY A 219 -16.43 7.42 -24.64
C GLY A 219 -17.84 7.29 -25.21
N LEU A 220 -18.61 6.29 -24.77
CA LEU A 220 -20.00 6.12 -25.17
C LEU A 220 -20.90 7.25 -24.65
N LEU A 221 -20.78 7.65 -23.38
CA LEU A 221 -21.56 8.77 -22.83
C LEU A 221 -21.29 10.08 -23.57
N PHE A 222 -20.04 10.38 -23.96
CA PHE A 222 -19.72 11.53 -24.81
C PHE A 222 -20.34 11.43 -26.20
N LEU A 223 -20.29 10.26 -26.83
CA LEU A 223 -20.85 10.05 -28.17
C LEU A 223 -22.39 10.13 -28.19
N PHE A 224 -23.06 9.63 -27.15
CA PHE A 224 -24.52 9.70 -27.05
C PHE A 224 -25.03 11.04 -26.52
N GLY A 225 -24.31 11.68 -25.59
CA GLY A 225 -24.63 13.02 -25.09
C GLY A 225 -24.49 14.10 -26.17
N SER A 226 -23.44 14.03 -26.99
CA SER A 226 -23.19 15.01 -28.06
C SER A 226 -24.20 14.98 -29.20
N ARG A 227 -24.87 13.82 -29.44
CA ARG A 227 -25.96 13.69 -30.42
C ARG A 227 -27.24 14.38 -29.97
N TRP A 228 -27.47 14.51 -28.67
CA TRP A 228 -28.65 15.18 -28.14
C TRP A 228 -28.55 16.71 -28.21
N LEU A 229 -27.33 17.24 -28.16
CA LEU A 229 -27.02 18.67 -28.30
C LEU A 229 -27.12 19.18 -29.75
N LYS A 230 -26.96 18.31 -30.77
CA LYS A 230 -27.06 18.71 -32.19
C LYS A 230 -28.49 18.77 -32.75
N ARG A 231 -29.51 18.40 -31.96
CA ARG A 231 -30.93 18.37 -32.40
C ARG A 231 -31.77 19.51 -31.84
N ARG A 232 -31.16 20.58 -31.35
CA ARG A 232 -31.83 21.83 -30.98
C ARG A 232 -31.25 22.98 -31.76
#